data_AF-A0A8T0F357-F1
#
_entry.id   AF-A0A8T0F357-F1
#
_cell.length_a   1.000
_cell.length_b   1.000
_cell.length_c   1.000
_cell.angle_alpha   90.00
_cell.angle_beta   90.00
_cell.angle_gamma   90.00
#
_symmetry.space_group_name_H-M   'P 1'
#
loop_
_entity.id
_entity.type
_entity.pdbx_description
1 polymer ?
#
loop_
_entity_poly.entity_id
_entity_poly.type
_entity_poly.pdbx_seq_one_letter_code
_entity_poly.pdbx_strand_id
1 'polypeptide(L)'
;MTKEDYKKRLVVFFSEKLDADKNGYISWDDYRLMALRTTFQQNNGEYNEDIHRKYLTHSKQMWESLCNDVGGNKDGKVHFQDLVNFLYELTSRTRHFEELPDFLQNLAIEVFHMIDKKCDMMWDRDEYRFGSVIWCYVTELKEIDKAFESMLSSDDRKRGGITLERFKELVTEFFTSLDANTPSRNIFGPLDPNMADEILCRAAPVC
;
A
#
# COMPACT_ATOMS: atom_id res chain seq x y z
N MET A 1 11.60 18.31 -10.02
CA MET A 1 10.37 17.82 -9.39
C MET A 1 10.54 17.89 -7.89
N THR A 2 9.46 18.15 -7.17
CA THR A 2 9.52 18.74 -5.84
C THR A 2 9.19 17.71 -4.76
N LYS A 3 9.53 18.02 -3.50
CA LYS A 3 9.05 17.31 -2.30
C LYS A 3 7.53 17.08 -2.32
N GLU A 4 6.78 17.91 -3.05
CA GLU A 4 5.34 17.82 -3.17
C GLU A 4 4.88 16.56 -3.92
N ASP A 5 5.47 16.24 -5.08
CA ASP A 5 5.06 15.08 -5.88
C ASP A 5 5.25 13.76 -5.10
N TYR A 6 6.35 13.66 -4.36
CA TYR A 6 6.62 12.57 -3.43
C TYR A 6 5.52 12.45 -2.37
N LYS A 7 5.15 13.57 -1.73
CA LYS A 7 4.13 13.59 -0.69
C LYS A 7 2.78 13.14 -1.23
N LYS A 8 2.37 13.68 -2.37
CA LYS A 8 1.09 13.36 -3.02
C LYS A 8 0.97 11.87 -3.35
N ARG A 9 2.02 11.27 -3.91
CA ARG A 9 2.07 9.82 -4.16
C ARG A 9 1.83 9.00 -2.89
N LEU A 10 2.51 9.35 -1.79
CA LEU A 10 2.38 8.59 -0.55
C LEU A 10 1.04 8.81 0.16
N VAL A 11 0.48 10.03 0.12
CA VAL A 11 -0.88 10.28 0.65
C VAL A 11 -1.90 9.36 -0.03
N VAL A 12 -1.88 9.31 -1.37
CA VAL A 12 -2.81 8.46 -2.13
C VAL A 12 -2.57 6.99 -1.81
N PHE A 13 -1.31 6.55 -1.75
CA PHE A 13 -0.98 5.18 -1.35
C PHE A 13 -1.55 4.82 0.02
N PHE A 14 -1.33 5.63 1.04
CA PHE A 14 -1.83 5.33 2.38
C PHE A 14 -3.35 5.39 2.47
N SER A 15 -3.99 6.30 1.76
CA SER A 15 -5.44 6.32 1.70
C SER A 15 -6.02 5.08 1.03
N GLU A 16 -5.35 4.55 -0.01
CA GLU A 16 -5.80 3.32 -0.67
C GLU A 16 -5.50 2.05 0.11
N LYS A 17 -4.42 2.00 0.90
CA LYS A 17 -4.02 0.78 1.60
C LYS A 17 -4.47 0.69 3.05
N LEU A 18 -4.58 1.81 3.76
CA LEU A 18 -4.74 1.83 5.22
C LEU A 18 -5.96 2.61 5.73
N ASP A 19 -6.56 3.49 4.92
CA ASP A 19 -7.79 4.24 5.26
C ASP A 19 -9.00 3.51 4.65
N ALA A 20 -9.50 2.54 5.40
CA ALA A 20 -10.47 1.57 4.90
C ALA A 20 -11.89 2.14 4.81
N ASP A 21 -12.21 3.13 5.65
CA ASP A 21 -13.49 3.84 5.68
C ASP A 21 -13.47 5.19 4.92
N LYS A 22 -12.29 5.61 4.42
CA LYS A 22 -12.06 6.81 3.61
C LYS A 22 -12.30 8.12 4.37
N ASN A 23 -12.03 8.14 5.67
CA ASN A 23 -12.22 9.32 6.54
C ASN A 23 -11.03 10.29 6.59
N GLY A 24 -9.91 9.97 5.91
CA GLY A 24 -8.75 10.87 5.80
C GLY A 24 -7.67 10.69 6.87
N TYR A 25 -7.76 9.66 7.72
CA TYR A 25 -6.71 9.27 8.66
C TYR A 25 -6.70 7.74 8.82
N ILE A 26 -5.67 7.22 9.48
CA ILE A 26 -5.57 5.80 9.80
C ILE A 26 -5.83 5.64 11.30
N SER A 27 -6.69 4.69 11.65
CA SER A 27 -7.07 4.39 13.01
C SER A 27 -7.22 2.88 13.21
N TRP A 28 -7.38 2.46 14.46
CA TRP A 28 -7.72 1.06 14.75
C TRP A 28 -8.99 0.59 14.02
N ASP A 29 -9.93 1.49 13.73
CA ASP A 29 -11.21 1.14 13.10
C ASP A 29 -11.03 0.70 11.66
N ASP A 30 -10.04 1.23 10.96
CA ASP A 30 -9.64 0.80 9.62
C ASP A 30 -9.17 -0.65 9.62
N TYR A 31 -8.30 -0.99 10.57
CA TYR A 31 -7.78 -2.34 10.75
C TYR A 31 -8.87 -3.32 11.18
N ARG A 32 -9.83 -2.90 12.02
CA ARG A 32 -11.03 -3.71 12.35
C ARG A 32 -11.88 -3.97 11.11
N LEU A 33 -12.12 -2.94 10.30
CA LEU A 33 -12.90 -3.04 9.07
C LEU A 33 -12.21 -3.95 8.05
N MET A 34 -10.89 -3.85 7.91
CA MET A 34 -10.09 -4.75 7.07
C MET A 34 -10.20 -6.20 7.55
N ALA A 35 -10.03 -6.47 8.85
CA ALA A 35 -10.18 -7.83 9.39
C ALA A 35 -11.56 -8.43 9.09
N LEU A 36 -12.62 -7.62 9.21
CA LEU A 36 -13.98 -8.05 8.88
C LEU A 36 -14.12 -8.33 7.37
N ARG A 37 -13.68 -7.41 6.50
CA ARG A 37 -13.70 -7.60 5.04
C ARG A 37 -12.95 -8.87 4.62
N THR A 38 -11.75 -9.08 5.14
CA THR A 38 -10.93 -10.26 4.85
C THR A 38 -11.62 -11.55 5.30
N THR A 39 -12.32 -11.53 6.44
CA THR A 39 -13.12 -12.68 6.90
C THR A 39 -14.13 -13.12 5.84
N PHE A 40 -14.91 -12.16 5.31
CA PHE A 40 -15.89 -12.45 4.26
C PHE A 40 -15.22 -12.89 2.95
N GLN A 41 -14.12 -12.23 2.56
CA GLN A 41 -13.39 -12.56 1.31
C GLN A 41 -12.83 -14.00 1.33
N GLN A 42 -12.31 -14.44 2.47
CA GLN A 42 -11.65 -15.74 2.61
C GLN A 42 -12.63 -16.88 2.91
N ASN A 43 -13.85 -16.54 3.29
CA ASN A 43 -14.90 -17.50 3.64
C ASN A 43 -16.11 -17.39 2.69
N ASN A 44 -15.89 -17.07 1.42
CA ASN A 44 -16.91 -17.04 0.36
C ASN A 44 -18.17 -16.22 0.68
N GLY A 45 -18.01 -15.11 1.40
CA GLY A 45 -19.11 -14.24 1.80
C GLY A 45 -19.85 -14.68 3.08
N GLU A 46 -19.39 -15.71 3.77
CA GLU A 46 -19.96 -16.14 5.05
C GLU A 46 -19.11 -15.64 6.23
N TYR A 47 -19.77 -15.30 7.34
CA TYR A 47 -19.07 -14.94 8.57
C TYR A 47 -18.63 -16.18 9.35
N ASN A 48 -17.37 -16.19 9.77
CA ASN A 48 -16.82 -17.19 10.69
C ASN A 48 -16.06 -16.48 11.82
N GLU A 49 -16.46 -16.74 13.07
CA GLU A 49 -15.90 -16.05 14.23
C GLU A 49 -14.42 -16.37 14.47
N ASP A 50 -14.01 -17.62 14.28
CA ASP A 50 -12.62 -18.04 14.50
C ASP A 50 -11.68 -17.45 13.43
N ILE A 51 -12.13 -17.39 12.18
CA ILE A 51 -11.41 -16.72 11.09
C ILE A 51 -11.31 -15.23 11.39
N HIS A 52 -12.42 -14.59 11.78
CA HIS A 52 -12.42 -13.17 12.13
C HIS A 52 -11.49 -12.86 13.30
N ARG A 53 -11.49 -13.69 14.35
CA ARG A 53 -10.60 -13.52 15.49
C ARG A 53 -9.13 -13.57 15.09
N LYS A 54 -8.75 -14.50 14.19
CA LYS A 54 -7.38 -14.57 13.64
C LYS A 54 -7.00 -13.29 12.90
N TYR A 55 -7.85 -12.82 11.99
CA TYR A 55 -7.58 -11.57 11.26
C TYR A 55 -7.56 -10.36 12.18
N LEU A 56 -8.42 -10.29 13.19
CA LEU A 56 -8.42 -9.20 14.16
C LEU A 56 -7.13 -9.17 14.98
N THR A 57 -6.63 -10.32 15.43
CA THR A 57 -5.32 -10.41 16.12
C THR A 57 -4.19 -9.93 15.22
N HIS A 58 -4.18 -10.38 13.97
CA HIS A 58 -3.16 -9.99 13.00
C HIS A 58 -3.22 -8.49 12.66
N SER A 59 -4.40 -7.95 12.37
CA SER A 59 -4.60 -6.52 12.13
C SER A 59 -4.22 -5.67 13.34
N LYS A 60 -4.41 -6.18 14.57
CA LYS A 60 -3.94 -5.49 15.78
C LYS A 60 -2.41 -5.39 15.84
N GLN A 61 -1.70 -6.45 15.49
CA GLN A 61 -0.23 -6.42 15.42
C GLN A 61 0.28 -5.41 14.38
N MET A 62 -0.39 -5.34 13.23
CA MET A 62 -0.07 -4.37 12.18
C MET A 62 -0.33 -2.92 12.60
N TRP A 63 -1.46 -2.67 13.27
CA TRP A 63 -1.76 -1.37 13.87
C TRP A 63 -0.72 -0.96 14.92
N GLU A 64 -0.38 -1.87 15.84
CA GLU A 64 0.61 -1.62 16.89
C GLU A 64 2.01 -1.35 16.28
N SER A 65 2.39 -2.08 15.22
CA SER A 65 3.64 -1.83 14.49
C SER A 65 3.66 -0.42 13.87
N LEU A 66 2.58 0.01 13.22
CA LEU A 66 2.46 1.37 12.68
C LEU A 66 2.57 2.43 13.79
N CYS A 67 1.86 2.24 14.90
CA CYS A 67 1.90 3.19 16.03
C CYS A 67 3.27 3.26 16.69
N ASN A 68 4.01 2.15 16.76
CA ASN A 68 5.36 2.14 17.33
C ASN A 68 6.34 2.96 16.48
N ASP A 69 6.20 2.92 15.16
CA ASP A 69 7.10 3.62 14.23
C ASP A 69 6.76 5.11 14.08
N VAL A 70 5.46 5.45 13.98
CA VAL A 70 5.02 6.80 13.59
C VAL A 70 4.41 7.57 14.76
N GLY A 71 3.82 6.87 15.72
CA GLY A 71 3.01 7.45 16.79
C GLY A 71 1.60 7.83 16.33
N GLY A 72 0.63 7.70 17.23
CA GLY A 72 -0.72 8.26 17.07
C GLY A 72 -0.85 9.62 17.76
N ASN A 73 -1.81 10.43 17.30
CA ASN A 73 -2.20 11.64 18.03
C ASN A 73 -2.96 11.29 19.33
N LYS A 74 -3.38 12.31 20.07
CA LYS A 74 -4.15 12.16 21.33
C LYS A 74 -5.45 11.35 21.19
N ASP A 75 -6.00 11.27 19.98
CA ASP A 75 -7.25 10.57 19.65
C ASP A 75 -6.98 9.17 19.06
N GLY A 76 -5.72 8.72 19.07
CA GLY A 76 -5.31 7.41 18.54
C GLY A 76 -5.34 7.33 17.01
N LYS A 77 -5.21 8.46 16.32
CA LYS A 77 -5.23 8.55 14.85
C LYS A 77 -3.84 8.87 14.30
N VAL A 78 -3.51 8.30 13.16
CA VAL A 78 -2.31 8.61 12.38
C VAL A 78 -2.74 9.40 11.15
N HIS A 79 -2.36 10.67 11.06
CA HIS A 79 -2.65 11.49 9.90
C HIS A 79 -1.63 11.25 8.78
N PHE A 80 -2.09 11.27 7.52
CA PHE A 80 -1.19 11.05 6.37
C PHE A 80 -0.02 12.03 6.35
N GLN A 81 -0.23 13.28 6.77
CA GLN A 81 0.84 14.28 6.75
C GLN A 81 2.00 13.91 7.69
N ASP A 82 1.70 13.37 8.88
CA ASP A 82 2.70 12.95 9.86
C ASP A 82 3.46 11.72 9.37
N LEU A 83 2.71 10.73 8.88
CA LEU A 83 3.24 9.51 8.29
C LEU A 83 4.17 9.78 7.08
N VAL A 84 3.74 10.64 6.15
CA VAL A 84 4.52 11.00 4.97
C VAL A 84 5.76 11.81 5.34
N ASN A 85 5.66 12.72 6.33
CA ASN A 85 6.82 13.46 6.81
C ASN A 85 7.84 12.52 7.49
N PHE A 86 7.38 11.59 8.32
CA PHE A 86 8.23 10.56 8.92
C PHE A 86 9.01 9.79 7.84
N LEU A 87 8.33 9.30 6.80
CA LEU A 87 8.97 8.57 5.72
C LEU A 87 9.92 9.43 4.88
N TYR A 88 9.56 10.69 4.63
CA TYR A 88 10.43 11.62 3.91
C TYR A 88 11.80 11.75 4.59
N GLU A 89 11.87 11.80 5.92
CA GLU A 89 13.15 11.86 6.65
C GLU A 89 13.98 10.56 6.49
N LEU A 90 13.33 9.41 6.25
CA LEU A 90 14.01 8.12 6.02
C LEU A 90 14.61 7.98 4.62
N THR A 91 14.08 8.70 3.62
CA THR A 91 14.47 8.57 2.20
C THR A 91 15.98 8.63 2.00
N SER A 92 16.66 9.56 2.68
CA SER A 92 18.09 9.80 2.52
C SER A 92 18.97 8.65 3.03
N ARG A 93 18.48 7.85 3.99
CA ARG A 93 19.23 6.79 4.69
C ARG A 93 18.79 5.36 4.36
N THR A 94 17.72 5.21 3.60
CA THR A 94 17.17 3.89 3.22
C THR A 94 17.63 3.52 1.82
N ARG A 95 18.21 2.34 1.67
CA ARG A 95 18.72 1.76 0.42
C ARG A 95 18.21 0.34 0.19
N HIS A 96 17.90 -0.38 1.26
CA HIS A 96 17.42 -1.75 1.23
C HIS A 96 16.02 -1.87 1.82
N PHE A 97 15.31 -2.93 1.47
CA PHE A 97 13.95 -3.18 1.94
C PHE A 97 13.92 -3.36 3.47
N GLU A 98 14.93 -4.03 4.00
CA GLU A 98 15.09 -4.32 5.43
C GLU A 98 15.36 -3.06 6.28
N GLU A 99 15.65 -1.92 5.64
CA GLU A 99 15.85 -0.62 6.28
C GLU A 99 14.57 0.23 6.32
N LEU A 100 13.49 -0.22 5.66
CA LEU A 100 12.17 0.40 5.79
C LEU A 100 11.61 0.16 7.20
N PRO A 101 10.71 1.02 7.70
CA PRO A 101 9.95 0.75 8.92
C PRO A 101 9.27 -0.62 8.90
N ASP A 102 9.20 -1.27 10.05
CA ASP A 102 8.67 -2.63 10.17
C ASP A 102 7.23 -2.70 9.64
N PHE A 103 6.40 -1.69 9.89
CA PHE A 103 5.02 -1.68 9.39
C PHE A 103 4.96 -1.65 7.86
N LEU A 104 5.89 -0.96 7.18
CA LEU A 104 5.95 -0.91 5.72
C LEU A 104 6.45 -2.22 5.13
N GLN A 105 7.44 -2.84 5.77
CA GLN A 105 7.91 -4.16 5.36
C GLN A 105 6.76 -5.17 5.43
N ASN A 106 6.06 -5.23 6.56
CA ASN A 106 4.93 -6.13 6.76
C ASN A 106 3.79 -5.86 5.77
N LEU A 107 3.39 -4.59 5.60
CA LEU A 107 2.36 -4.18 4.64
C LEU A 107 2.73 -4.62 3.21
N ALA A 108 3.97 -4.39 2.79
CA ALA A 108 4.41 -4.75 1.45
C ALA A 108 4.39 -6.27 1.22
N ILE A 109 4.83 -7.06 2.21
CA ILE A 109 4.79 -8.53 2.14
C ILE A 109 3.35 -9.07 2.11
N GLU A 110 2.45 -8.50 2.90
CA GLU A 110 1.02 -8.85 2.87
C GLU A 110 0.38 -8.54 1.52
N VAL A 111 0.67 -7.36 0.97
CA VAL A 111 0.24 -6.97 -0.38
C VAL A 111 0.75 -8.00 -1.39
N PHE A 112 2.03 -8.38 -1.33
CA PHE A 112 2.61 -9.39 -2.23
C PHE A 112 1.82 -10.69 -2.23
N HIS A 113 1.66 -11.29 -1.04
CA HIS A 113 0.97 -12.58 -0.89
C HIS A 113 -0.53 -12.50 -1.18
N MET A 114 -1.17 -11.35 -0.98
CA MET A 114 -2.58 -11.19 -1.34
C MET A 114 -2.82 -11.32 -2.85
N ILE A 115 -1.83 -10.92 -3.66
CA ILE A 115 -1.93 -10.82 -5.11
C ILE A 115 -1.33 -12.01 -5.85
N ASP A 116 -0.31 -12.65 -5.27
CA ASP A 116 0.24 -13.93 -5.75
C ASP A 116 -0.80 -15.04 -5.57
N LYS A 117 -1.74 -15.13 -6.52
CA LYS A 117 -2.84 -16.11 -6.52
C LYS A 117 -2.37 -17.47 -6.96
N LYS A 118 -1.28 -17.53 -7.72
CA LYS A 118 -0.66 -18.78 -8.17
C LYS A 118 0.24 -19.40 -7.11
N CYS A 119 0.59 -18.63 -6.08
CA CYS A 119 1.52 -19.02 -5.02
C CYS A 119 2.88 -19.44 -5.57
N ASP A 120 3.34 -18.78 -6.64
CA ASP A 120 4.62 -19.08 -7.30
C ASP A 120 5.74 -18.08 -6.92
N MET A 121 5.47 -17.21 -5.95
CA MET A 121 6.38 -16.18 -5.46
C MET A 121 6.75 -15.15 -6.54
N MET A 122 5.85 -14.95 -7.49
CA MET A 122 5.97 -13.98 -8.57
C MET A 122 4.62 -13.32 -8.81
N TRP A 123 4.65 -12.09 -9.32
CA TRP A 123 3.48 -11.43 -9.90
C TRP A 123 3.62 -11.42 -11.41
N ASP A 124 2.69 -12.06 -12.08
CA ASP A 124 2.52 -11.84 -13.51
C ASP A 124 1.55 -10.68 -13.80
N ARG A 125 1.24 -10.49 -15.09
CA ARG A 125 0.34 -9.43 -15.54
C ARG A 125 -1.07 -9.59 -14.97
N ASP A 126 -1.60 -10.81 -14.90
CA ASP A 126 -2.98 -11.04 -14.49
C ASP A 126 -3.15 -10.86 -12.98
N GLU A 127 -2.14 -11.24 -12.19
CA GLU A 127 -2.09 -10.97 -10.76
C GLU A 127 -1.96 -9.46 -10.49
N TYR A 128 -1.07 -8.77 -11.20
CA TYR A 128 -0.98 -7.32 -11.09
C TYR A 128 -2.29 -6.61 -11.47
N ARG A 129 -3.01 -7.10 -12.50
CA ARG A 129 -4.36 -6.62 -12.84
C ARG A 129 -5.35 -6.83 -11.73
N PHE A 130 -5.39 -8.05 -11.16
CA PHE A 130 -6.26 -8.37 -10.04
C PHE A 130 -6.04 -7.40 -8.86
N GLY A 131 -4.79 -7.15 -8.48
CA GLY A 131 -4.49 -6.19 -7.41
C GLY A 131 -4.85 -4.76 -7.74
N SER A 132 -4.54 -4.31 -8.96
CA SER A 132 -4.85 -2.95 -9.40
C SER A 132 -6.35 -2.66 -9.38
N VAL A 133 -7.19 -3.61 -9.80
CA VAL A 133 -8.65 -3.43 -9.82
C VAL A 133 -9.25 -3.38 -8.41
N ILE A 134 -8.68 -4.11 -7.45
CA ILE A 134 -9.20 -4.15 -6.07
C ILE A 134 -8.82 -2.89 -5.29
N TRP A 135 -7.68 -2.28 -5.61
CA TRP A 135 -7.09 -1.23 -4.77
C TRP A 135 -6.97 0.14 -5.40
N CYS A 136 -7.15 0.26 -6.70
CA CYS A 136 -7.02 1.54 -7.39
C CYS A 136 -8.31 1.89 -8.08
N TYR A 137 -8.57 3.20 -8.20
CA TYR A 137 -9.61 3.68 -9.08
C TYR A 137 -9.12 3.62 -10.53
N VAL A 138 -9.36 2.49 -11.18
CA VAL A 138 -8.98 2.22 -12.57
C VAL A 138 -10.18 1.70 -13.36
N THR A 139 -10.37 2.20 -14.58
CA THR A 139 -11.49 1.79 -15.44
C THR A 139 -11.08 1.04 -16.69
N GLU A 140 -9.77 1.04 -17.03
CA GLU A 140 -9.26 0.51 -18.29
C GLU A 140 -8.06 -0.41 -18.08
N LEU A 141 -8.14 -1.66 -18.59
CA LEU A 141 -7.04 -2.63 -18.50
C LEU A 141 -5.76 -2.14 -19.18
N LYS A 142 -5.89 -1.32 -20.23
CA LYS A 142 -4.73 -0.80 -20.97
C LYS A 142 -3.82 0.06 -20.09
N GLU A 143 -4.39 0.80 -19.14
CA GLU A 143 -3.62 1.64 -18.23
C GLU A 143 -2.84 0.81 -17.24
N ILE A 144 -3.47 -0.24 -16.71
CA ILE A 144 -2.86 -1.22 -15.82
C ILE A 144 -1.73 -1.96 -16.53
N ASP A 145 -1.96 -2.43 -17.76
CA ASP A 145 -0.95 -3.10 -18.57
C ASP A 145 0.26 -2.21 -18.83
N LYS A 146 0.02 -0.95 -19.19
CA LYS A 146 1.10 0.03 -19.39
C LYS A 146 1.89 0.25 -18.10
N ALA A 147 1.21 0.32 -16.96
CA ALA A 147 1.84 0.48 -15.66
C ALA A 147 2.73 -0.73 -15.31
N PHE A 148 2.22 -1.96 -15.48
CA PHE A 148 2.99 -3.19 -15.29
C PHE A 148 4.23 -3.22 -16.19
N GLU A 149 4.04 -3.00 -17.49
CA GLU A 149 5.11 -3.01 -18.49
C GLU A 149 6.21 -1.99 -18.20
N SER A 150 5.86 -0.83 -17.63
CA SER A 150 6.84 0.20 -17.29
C SER A 150 7.83 -0.23 -16.21
N MET A 151 7.45 -1.17 -15.33
CA MET A 151 8.27 -1.64 -14.21
C MET A 151 9.22 -2.78 -14.58
N LEU A 152 8.91 -3.51 -15.66
CA LEU A 152 9.62 -4.74 -15.99
C LEU A 152 11.00 -4.45 -16.59
N SER A 153 12.03 -5.00 -15.94
CA SER A 153 13.35 -5.14 -16.53
C SER A 153 13.38 -6.21 -17.63
N SER A 154 14.51 -6.33 -18.33
CA SER A 154 14.70 -7.40 -19.31
C SER A 154 14.65 -8.81 -18.69
N ASP A 155 15.07 -8.96 -17.45
CA ASP A 155 15.08 -10.26 -16.77
C ASP A 155 13.70 -10.61 -16.20
N ASP A 156 12.95 -9.62 -15.71
CA ASP A 156 11.55 -9.80 -15.30
C ASP A 156 10.71 -10.33 -16.48
N ARG A 157 10.92 -9.75 -17.67
CA ARG A 157 10.26 -10.18 -18.92
C ARG A 157 10.58 -11.62 -19.30
N LYS A 158 11.84 -12.04 -19.15
CA LYS A 158 12.26 -13.43 -19.43
C LYS A 158 11.66 -14.42 -18.43
N ARG A 159 11.53 -14.02 -17.15
CA ARG A 159 10.95 -14.84 -16.08
C ARG A 159 9.43 -14.89 -16.15
N GLY A 160 8.80 -13.90 -16.79
CA GLY A 160 7.35 -13.81 -16.95
C GLY A 160 6.67 -12.92 -15.92
N GLY A 161 7.43 -12.20 -15.08
CA GLY A 161 6.86 -11.38 -14.01
C GLY A 161 7.87 -10.81 -13.02
N ILE A 162 7.34 -10.25 -11.94
CA ILE A 162 8.09 -9.62 -10.85
C ILE A 162 8.18 -10.59 -9.68
N THR A 163 9.36 -11.12 -9.39
CA THR A 163 9.59 -11.99 -8.22
C THR A 163 9.48 -11.20 -6.90
N LEU A 164 9.36 -11.89 -5.76
CA LEU A 164 9.38 -11.23 -4.45
C LEU A 164 10.63 -10.36 -4.22
N GLU A 165 11.81 -10.81 -4.65
CA GLU A 165 13.05 -10.04 -4.52
C GLU A 165 12.97 -8.74 -5.34
N ARG A 166 12.53 -8.83 -6.60
CA ARG A 166 12.33 -7.66 -7.46
C ARG A 166 11.25 -6.73 -6.92
N PHE A 167 10.18 -7.28 -6.36
CA PHE A 167 9.10 -6.53 -5.73
C PHE A 167 9.64 -5.69 -4.56
N LYS A 168 10.47 -6.27 -3.69
CA LYS A 168 11.11 -5.55 -2.58
C LYS A 168 11.94 -4.37 -3.08
N GLU A 169 12.73 -4.55 -4.14
CA GLU A 169 13.51 -3.46 -4.76
C GLU A 169 12.61 -2.32 -5.26
N LEU A 170 11.53 -2.65 -5.96
CA LEU A 170 10.55 -1.68 -6.46
C LEU A 170 9.84 -0.97 -5.30
N VAL A 171 9.50 -1.68 -4.22
CA VAL A 171 8.91 -1.09 -3.02
C VAL A 171 9.88 -0.12 -2.34
N THR A 172 11.14 -0.49 -2.18
CA THR A 172 12.16 0.40 -1.64
C THR A 172 12.29 1.66 -2.49
N GLU A 173 12.35 1.53 -3.82
CA GLU A 173 12.40 2.68 -4.72
C GLU A 173 11.13 3.54 -4.62
N PHE A 174 9.94 2.95 -4.53
CA PHE A 174 8.67 3.67 -4.38
C PHE A 174 8.66 4.60 -3.16
N PHE A 175 9.15 4.11 -2.02
CA PHE A 175 9.16 4.88 -0.77
C PHE A 175 10.36 5.83 -0.64
N THR A 176 11.43 5.66 -1.42
CA THR A 176 12.65 6.46 -1.26
C THR A 176 12.92 7.43 -2.41
N SER A 177 12.39 7.16 -3.60
CA SER A 177 12.67 7.97 -4.79
C SER A 177 11.92 9.30 -4.77
N LEU A 178 12.67 10.39 -4.90
CA LEU A 178 12.12 11.73 -5.11
C LEU A 178 11.74 11.99 -6.59
N ASP A 179 12.04 11.05 -7.49
CA ASP A 179 11.59 11.11 -8.87
C ASP A 179 10.12 10.68 -8.94
N ALA A 180 9.25 11.57 -9.39
CA ALA A 180 7.82 11.28 -9.58
C ALA A 180 7.56 10.35 -10.77
N ASN A 181 8.53 10.19 -11.68
CA ASN A 181 8.42 9.38 -12.89
C ASN A 181 9.14 8.02 -12.77
N THR A 182 9.68 7.68 -11.60
CA THR A 182 10.24 6.34 -11.37
C THR A 182 9.22 5.26 -11.79
N PRO A 183 9.63 4.20 -12.50
CA PRO A 183 8.77 3.08 -12.80
C PRO A 183 8.08 2.50 -11.56
N SER A 184 8.80 2.46 -10.43
CA SER A 184 8.30 1.92 -9.16
C SER A 184 7.04 2.60 -8.65
N ARG A 185 6.70 3.81 -9.12
CA ARG A 185 5.44 4.51 -8.79
C ARG A 185 4.18 3.67 -9.07
N ASN A 186 4.31 2.67 -9.95
CA ASN A 186 3.25 1.77 -10.37
C ASN A 186 3.18 0.46 -9.55
N ILE A 187 4.08 0.21 -8.58
CA ILE A 187 4.15 -1.10 -7.90
C ILE A 187 2.88 -1.45 -7.13
N PHE A 188 2.15 -0.44 -6.66
CA PHE A 188 0.88 -0.60 -5.95
C PHE A 188 -0.35 -0.31 -6.83
N GLY A 189 -0.16 -0.32 -8.15
CA GLY A 189 -1.14 0.06 -9.17
C GLY A 189 -0.90 1.48 -9.71
N PRO A 190 -1.58 1.89 -10.80
CA PRO A 190 -1.50 3.25 -11.31
C PRO A 190 -2.30 4.20 -10.42
N LEU A 191 -1.65 4.72 -9.38
CA LEU A 191 -2.24 5.72 -8.49
C LEU A 191 -2.25 7.10 -9.15
N ASP A 192 -3.29 7.88 -8.92
CA ASP A 192 -3.37 9.29 -9.35
C ASP A 192 -2.97 10.23 -8.19
N PRO A 193 -1.76 10.81 -8.19
CA PRO A 193 -1.32 11.72 -7.14
C PRO A 193 -2.17 12.99 -7.02
N ASN A 194 -2.95 13.34 -8.05
CA ASN A 194 -3.80 14.52 -8.00
C ASN A 194 -4.96 14.40 -7.01
N MET A 195 -5.29 13.19 -6.57
CA MET A 195 -6.31 12.95 -5.53
C MET A 195 -5.84 13.35 -4.12
N ALA A 196 -4.54 13.59 -3.92
CA ALA A 196 -3.97 13.84 -2.60
C ALA A 196 -4.62 15.04 -1.87
N ASP A 197 -4.88 16.14 -2.59
CA ASP A 197 -5.44 17.35 -1.99
C ASP A 197 -6.88 17.09 -1.50
N GLU A 198 -7.69 16.36 -2.27
CA GLU A 198 -9.04 15.94 -1.88
C GLU A 198 -9.00 15.02 -0.65
N ILE A 199 -8.11 14.03 -0.64
CA ILE A 199 -7.94 13.08 0.47
C ILE A 199 -7.59 13.83 1.76
N LEU A 200 -6.64 14.77 1.70
CA LEU A 200 -6.24 15.56 2.87
C LEU A 200 -7.37 16.44 3.40
N CYS A 201 -8.30 16.87 2.55
CA CYS A 201 -9.48 17.61 2.98
C CYS A 201 -10.52 16.75 3.74
N ARG A 202 -10.54 15.41 3.57
CA ARG A 202 -11.52 14.53 4.23
C ARG A 202 -11.37 14.50 5.76
N ALA A 203 -10.15 14.67 6.25
CA ALA A 203 -9.86 14.70 7.68
C ALA A 203 -10.29 16.01 8.37
N ALA A 204 -10.67 17.05 7.62
CA ALA A 204 -11.20 18.27 8.19
C ALA A 204 -12.63 18.01 8.71
N PRO A 205 -13.00 18.51 9.90
CA PRO A 205 -14.38 18.39 10.35
C PRO A 205 -15.31 19.00 9.31
N VAL A 206 -16.35 18.26 8.93
CA VAL A 206 -17.49 18.80 8.20
C VAL A 206 -18.02 19.94 9.07
N CYS A 207 -17.83 21.18 8.63
CA CYS A 207 -18.39 22.37 9.27
C CYS A 207 -19.91 22.28 9.36
#